data_AF-A0A9P6Z870-F1
#
_entry.id   AF-A0A9P6Z870-F1
#
_cell.length_a   1.000
_cell.length_b   1.000
_cell.length_c   1.000
_cell.angle_alpha   90.00
_cell.angle_beta   90.00
_cell.angle_gamma   90.00
#
_symmetry.space_group_name_H-M   'P 1'
#
loop_
_entity.id
_entity.type
_entity.pdbx_description
1 polymer ?
#
loop_
_entity_poly.entity_id
_entity_poly.type
_entity_poly.pdbx_seq_one_letter_code
_entity_poly.pdbx_strand_id
1 'polypeptide(L)'
;MYSQTISQWLYLDIEKVTSNFELQRLVLYPFSSTSITKLIITTIWLFPELHKIETKHGSLKTAWSILTLYTILPAVGYIMIIKIISFSFPIYDQAVKEVVYSGMPGWVVALIFWSNLEDDRDGSGQDRMLAGSIRLPNKIMPMLALLFFVLLVPDSSLILNLLAAVIACLYVYEKIPKAFLPSDETYTRFEQKSWLSLLTQAPNYVPVNQNGAYLPITNPSSTSALFVNTSNRPNNGATSLNSNFPGQGYRLGSS
;
A
#
# COMPACT_ATOMS: atom_id res chain seq x y z
N MET A 1 32.24 15.84 18.88
CA MET A 1 31.48 14.62 19.25
C MET A 1 30.02 14.87 18.93
N TYR A 2 29.55 14.50 17.73
CA TYR A 2 28.14 14.67 17.39
C TYR A 2 27.36 13.49 17.97
N SER A 3 26.39 13.80 18.82
CA SER A 3 25.37 12.85 19.25
C SER A 3 24.67 12.31 18.00
N GLN A 4 25.03 11.09 17.59
CA GLN A 4 24.36 10.39 16.51
C GLN A 4 22.97 10.02 17.00
N THR A 5 22.00 10.88 16.70
CA THR A 5 20.60 10.59 16.98
C THR A 5 20.20 9.37 16.14
N ILE A 6 19.37 8.47 16.69
CA ILE A 6 18.83 7.27 16.01
C ILE A 6 18.31 7.60 14.59
N SER A 7 17.80 8.81 14.39
CA SER A 7 17.38 9.34 13.09
C SER A 7 18.45 9.25 11.99
N GLN A 8 19.73 9.49 12.33
CA GLN A 8 20.85 9.42 11.39
C GLN A 8 21.14 8.00 10.91
N TRP A 9 20.76 6.98 11.68
CA TRP A 9 20.88 5.58 11.29
C TRP A 9 19.79 5.15 10.31
N LEU A 10 18.66 5.86 10.31
CA LEU A 10 17.51 5.55 9.48
C LEU A 10 17.56 6.25 8.12
N TYR A 11 18.34 7.32 7.96
CA TYR A 11 18.39 8.05 6.69
C TYR A 11 19.07 7.29 5.56
N LEU A 12 18.62 7.59 4.33
CA LEU A 12 19.25 7.14 3.11
C LEU A 12 20.48 8.02 2.82
N ASP A 13 21.65 7.44 3.07
CA ASP A 13 22.97 8.04 2.85
C ASP A 13 23.71 7.20 1.80
N ILE A 14 24.04 7.81 0.67
CA ILE A 14 24.54 7.11 -0.53
C ILE A 14 25.94 6.58 -0.29
N GLU A 15 26.77 7.30 0.46
CA GLU A 15 28.14 6.87 0.73
C GLU A 15 28.14 5.68 1.68
N LYS A 16 27.29 5.70 2.72
CA LYS A 16 27.18 4.57 3.65
C LYS A 16 26.60 3.33 2.98
N VAL A 17 25.61 3.49 2.11
CA VAL A 17 25.04 2.33 1.39
C VAL A 17 26.05 1.74 0.42
N THR A 18 26.81 2.56 -0.31
CA THR A 18 27.72 2.06 -1.36
C THR A 18 29.12 1.68 -0.86
N SER A 19 29.63 2.33 0.19
CA SER A 19 30.94 2.06 0.77
C SER A 19 30.88 1.04 1.91
N ASN A 20 29.85 1.10 2.76
CA ASN A 20 29.75 0.25 3.96
C ASN A 20 28.72 -0.88 3.83
N PHE A 21 28.05 -1.02 2.68
CA PHE A 21 27.01 -2.03 2.43
C PHE A 21 25.89 -2.05 3.48
N GLU A 22 25.51 -0.88 4.02
CA GLU A 22 24.44 -0.76 5.02
C GLU A 22 23.03 -0.85 4.37
N LEU A 23 22.68 -2.04 3.87
CA LEU A 23 21.41 -2.31 3.17
C LEU A 23 20.15 -2.01 4.00
N GLN A 24 20.27 -2.08 5.33
CA GLN A 24 19.19 -1.72 6.27
C GLN A 24 18.63 -0.32 6.03
N ARG A 25 19.46 0.64 5.60
CA ARG A 25 19.04 2.02 5.30
C ARG A 25 18.09 2.10 4.11
N LEU A 26 18.21 1.15 3.17
CA LEU A 26 17.39 1.10 1.97
C LEU A 26 15.93 0.71 2.28
N VAL A 27 15.70 0.03 3.40
CA VAL A 27 14.37 -0.38 3.86
C VAL A 27 13.82 0.57 4.93
N LEU A 28 14.70 1.12 5.78
CA LEU A 28 14.31 1.90 6.94
C LEU A 28 14.09 3.39 6.67
N TYR A 29 14.57 3.93 5.55
CA TYR A 29 14.45 5.36 5.25
C TYR A 29 13.03 5.93 5.21
N PRO A 30 11.96 5.18 4.84
CA PRO A 30 10.60 5.73 4.85
C PRO A 30 10.12 6.01 6.27
N PHE A 31 10.59 5.23 7.25
CA PHE A 31 10.21 5.39 8.66
C PHE A 31 10.97 6.53 9.35
N SER A 32 12.03 7.06 8.72
CA SER A 32 12.75 8.20 9.27
C SER A 32 12.00 9.50 9.00
N SER A 33 11.76 10.30 10.03
CA SER A 33 11.22 11.65 9.86
C SER A 33 12.03 12.64 10.69
N THR A 34 12.40 13.76 10.07
CA THR A 34 13.09 14.89 10.74
C THR A 34 12.14 15.69 11.64
N SER A 35 10.83 15.64 11.38
CA SER A 35 9.81 16.41 12.11
C SER A 35 8.54 15.60 12.35
N ILE A 36 7.93 15.78 13.53
CA ILE A 36 6.64 15.20 13.88
C ILE A 36 5.53 15.77 12.98
N THR A 37 5.59 17.06 12.64
CA THR A 37 4.61 17.71 11.77
C THR A 37 4.60 17.07 10.38
N LYS A 38 5.79 16.81 9.82
CA LYS A 38 5.94 16.09 8.55
C LYS A 38 5.32 14.71 8.62
N LEU A 39 5.61 13.97 9.71
CA LEU A 39 5.05 12.64 9.94
C LEU A 39 3.52 12.70 9.95
N ILE A 40 2.91 13.58 10.75
CA ILE A 40 1.45 13.73 10.84
C ILE A 40 0.84 14.05 9.48
N ILE A 41 1.37 15.03 8.75
CA ILE A 41 0.88 15.42 7.42
C ILE A 41 0.96 14.22 6.47
N THR A 42 2.11 13.54 6.41
CA THR A 42 2.28 12.38 5.53
C THR A 42 1.33 11.24 5.91
N THR A 43 1.13 10.97 7.21
CA THR A 43 0.25 9.90 7.67
C THR A 43 -1.22 10.19 7.36
N ILE A 44 -1.69 11.43 7.54
CA ILE A 44 -3.06 11.84 7.20
C ILE A 44 -3.36 11.61 5.71
N TRP A 45 -2.38 11.85 4.84
CA TRP A 45 -2.52 11.62 3.41
C TRP A 45 -2.31 10.15 3.01
N LEU A 46 -1.42 9.43 3.71
CA LEU A 46 -1.11 8.03 3.43
C LEU A 46 -2.30 7.11 3.75
N PHE A 47 -2.92 7.31 4.91
CA PHE A 47 -3.92 6.40 5.44
C PHE A 47 -5.15 6.18 4.54
N PRO A 48 -5.82 7.23 4.00
CA PRO A 48 -7.00 7.03 3.14
C PRO A 48 -6.67 6.33 1.83
N GLU A 49 -5.53 6.66 1.20
CA GLU A 49 -5.09 6.02 -0.05
C GLU A 49 -4.66 4.56 0.18
N LEU A 50 -3.97 4.31 1.29
CA LEU A 50 -3.59 2.95 1.69
C LEU A 50 -4.83 2.07 1.90
N HIS A 51 -5.81 2.56 2.65
CA HIS A 51 -7.05 1.82 2.92
C HIS A 51 -7.83 1.52 1.62
N LYS A 52 -7.88 2.48 0.69
CA LYS A 52 -8.54 2.29 -0.61
C LYS A 52 -7.86 1.19 -1.44
N ILE A 53 -6.53 1.16 -1.48
CA ILE A 53 -5.79 0.14 -2.25
C ILE A 53 -5.86 -1.22 -1.55
N GLU A 54 -5.74 -1.24 -0.22
CA GLU A 54 -5.84 -2.45 0.60
C GLU A 54 -7.19 -3.15 0.44
N THR A 55 -8.29 -2.40 0.45
CA THR A 55 -9.64 -2.95 0.24
C THR A 55 -9.84 -3.50 -1.18
N LYS A 56 -9.09 -3.01 -2.16
CA LYS A 56 -9.19 -3.46 -3.56
C LYS A 56 -8.29 -4.67 -3.88
N HIS A 57 -7.07 -4.69 -3.37
CA HIS A 57 -6.03 -5.67 -3.74
C HIS A 57 -5.67 -6.66 -2.63
N GLY A 58 -6.14 -6.43 -1.40
CA GLY A 58 -5.78 -7.18 -0.21
C GLY A 58 -4.60 -6.57 0.55
N SER A 59 -4.58 -6.78 1.87
CA SER A 59 -3.60 -6.23 2.81
C SER A 59 -2.19 -6.72 2.51
N LEU A 60 -2.03 -8.02 2.26
CA LEU A 60 -0.70 -8.61 2.06
C LEU A 60 -0.04 -8.16 0.75
N LYS A 61 -0.82 -8.12 -0.33
CA LYS A 61 -0.36 -7.66 -1.65
C LYS A 61 0.02 -6.18 -1.62
N THR A 62 -0.78 -5.36 -0.93
CA THR A 62 -0.52 -3.93 -0.76
C THR A 62 0.75 -3.70 0.06
N ALA A 63 0.90 -4.37 1.21
CA ALA A 63 2.08 -4.26 2.05
C ALA A 63 3.36 -4.69 1.32
N TRP A 64 3.31 -5.81 0.59
CA TRP A 64 4.44 -6.26 -0.22
C TRP A 64 4.83 -5.25 -1.30
N SER A 65 3.85 -4.67 -1.99
CA SER A 65 4.06 -3.69 -3.04
C SER A 65 4.68 -2.41 -2.50
N ILE A 66 4.26 -1.94 -1.33
CA ILE A 66 4.86 -0.77 -0.67
C ILE A 66 6.30 -1.03 -0.27
N LEU A 67 6.57 -2.16 0.37
CA LEU A 67 7.89 -2.46 0.89
C LEU A 67 8.88 -2.81 -0.23
N THR A 68 8.45 -3.51 -1.27
CA THR A 68 9.34 -3.92 -2.36
C THR A 68 9.38 -2.86 -3.45
N LEU A 69 8.23 -2.51 -4.00
CA LEU A 69 8.12 -1.69 -5.21
C LEU A 69 8.28 -0.20 -4.93
N TYR A 70 7.73 0.31 -3.83
CA TYR A 70 7.76 1.74 -3.53
C TYR A 70 8.81 2.16 -2.50
N THR A 71 9.59 1.20 -1.98
CA THR A 71 10.71 1.48 -1.07
C THR A 71 12.04 1.09 -1.70
N ILE A 72 12.22 -0.18 -2.06
CA ILE A 72 13.51 -0.68 -2.56
C ILE A 72 13.79 -0.12 -3.96
N LEU A 73 12.84 -0.22 -4.87
CA LEU A 73 13.06 0.14 -6.28
C LEU A 73 13.37 1.64 -6.49
N PRO A 74 12.64 2.61 -5.88
CA PRO A 74 12.97 4.02 -5.99
C PRO A 74 14.31 4.34 -5.33
N ALA A 75 14.63 3.72 -4.19
CA ALA A 75 15.89 3.94 -3.50
C ALA A 75 17.10 3.48 -4.32
N VAL A 76 17.02 2.29 -4.95
CA VAL A 76 18.06 1.80 -5.87
C VAL A 76 18.18 2.73 -7.09
N GLY A 77 17.05 3.12 -7.68
CA GLY A 77 17.02 4.07 -8.81
C GLY A 77 17.65 5.42 -8.47
N TYR A 78 17.40 5.93 -7.27
CA TYR A 78 17.97 7.18 -6.77
C TYR A 78 19.48 7.11 -6.61
N ILE A 79 19.98 6.02 -6.01
CA ILE A 79 21.43 5.78 -5.86
C ILE A 79 22.10 5.70 -7.23
N MET A 80 21.48 4.99 -8.19
CA MET A 80 22.01 4.88 -9.56
C MET A 80 22.07 6.24 -10.26
N ILE A 81 21.00 7.03 -10.20
CA ILE A 81 20.94 8.36 -10.82
C ILE A 81 22.01 9.28 -10.23
N ILE A 82 22.16 9.30 -8.90
CA ILE A 82 23.17 10.15 -8.26
C ILE A 82 24.57 9.71 -8.63
N LYS A 83 24.86 8.40 -8.66
CA LYS A 83 26.17 7.92 -9.13
C LYS A 83 26.46 8.32 -10.57
N ILE A 84 25.46 8.27 -11.46
CA ILE A 84 25.59 8.71 -12.86
C ILE A 84 25.86 10.22 -12.94
N ILE A 85 25.15 11.02 -12.14
CA ILE A 85 25.34 12.48 -12.08
C ILE A 85 26.73 12.80 -11.55
N SER A 86 27.16 12.19 -10.44
CA SER A 86 28.49 12.34 -9.85
C SER A 86 29.61 11.96 -10.83
N PHE A 87 29.41 10.89 -11.59
CA PHE A 87 30.36 10.46 -12.62
C PHE A 87 30.43 11.45 -13.79
N SER A 88 29.28 11.97 -14.23
CA SER A 88 29.19 12.86 -15.39
C SER A 88 29.59 14.30 -15.07
N PHE A 89 29.34 14.76 -13.84
CA PHE A 89 29.58 16.13 -13.38
C PHE A 89 30.22 16.15 -11.98
N PRO A 90 31.55 15.97 -11.90
CA PRO A 90 32.26 15.90 -10.62
C PRO A 90 32.20 17.20 -9.79
N ILE A 91 31.87 18.33 -10.43
CA ILE A 91 31.72 19.64 -9.77
C ILE A 91 30.52 19.65 -8.81
N TYR A 92 29.48 18.86 -9.08
CA TYR A 92 28.28 18.77 -8.24
C TYR A 92 28.33 17.61 -7.24
N ASP A 93 29.40 16.83 -7.21
CA ASP A 93 29.48 15.59 -6.44
C ASP A 93 29.20 15.82 -4.95
N GLN A 94 29.81 16.85 -4.36
CA GLN A 94 29.67 17.12 -2.94
C GLN A 94 28.27 17.65 -2.57
N ALA A 95 27.68 18.51 -3.41
CA ALA A 95 26.35 19.07 -3.18
C ALA A 95 25.24 18.01 -3.31
N VAL A 96 25.39 17.03 -4.21
CA VAL A 96 24.37 15.99 -4.44
C VAL A 96 24.46 14.88 -3.39
N LYS A 97 25.67 14.60 -2.88
CA LYS A 97 25.90 13.57 -1.84
C LYS A 97 25.45 14.00 -0.45
N GLU A 98 25.47 15.29 -0.14
CA GLU A 98 25.01 15.82 1.16
C GLU A 98 23.48 15.79 1.30
N VAL A 99 22.72 15.50 0.24
CA VAL A 99 21.26 15.44 0.29
C VAL A 99 20.80 14.15 0.96
N VAL A 100 20.48 14.27 2.25
CA VAL A 100 19.93 13.19 3.06
C VAL A 100 18.42 13.08 2.83
N TYR A 101 17.95 11.92 2.38
CA TYR A 101 16.52 11.68 2.21
C TYR A 101 15.91 10.97 3.42
N SER A 102 14.71 11.42 3.82
CA SER A 102 13.93 10.84 4.90
C SER A 102 12.42 10.92 4.65
N GLY A 103 11.72 9.82 4.91
CA GLY A 103 10.28 9.82 5.15
C GLY A 103 9.41 9.11 4.13
N MET A 104 8.13 9.04 4.48
CA MET A 104 7.03 8.44 3.73
C MET A 104 6.46 9.24 2.54
N PRO A 105 6.87 10.48 2.17
CA PRO A 105 6.28 11.19 1.02
C PRO A 105 6.28 10.38 -0.27
N GLY A 106 7.37 9.66 -0.56
CA GLY A 106 7.45 8.79 -1.73
C GLY A 106 6.37 7.71 -1.78
N TRP A 107 5.97 7.15 -0.62
CA TRP A 107 4.85 6.21 -0.55
C TRP A 107 3.53 6.88 -0.85
N VAL A 108 3.29 8.07 -0.29
CA VAL A 108 2.06 8.82 -0.53
C VAL A 108 1.93 9.15 -2.02
N VAL A 109 2.99 9.70 -2.63
CA VAL A 109 3.01 10.02 -4.06
C VAL A 109 2.77 8.76 -4.90
N ALA A 110 3.46 7.66 -4.61
CA ALA A 110 3.25 6.40 -5.33
C ALA A 110 1.82 5.86 -5.23
N LEU A 111 1.23 5.86 -4.03
CA LEU A 111 -0.13 5.35 -3.81
C LEU A 111 -1.18 6.24 -4.49
N ILE A 112 -1.02 7.56 -4.45
CA ILE A 112 -1.90 8.49 -5.19
C ILE A 112 -1.81 8.19 -6.69
N PHE A 113 -0.60 8.07 -7.25
CA PHE A 113 -0.44 7.75 -8.67
C PHE A 113 -1.06 6.39 -9.01
N TRP A 114 -0.79 5.36 -8.22
CA TRP A 114 -1.40 4.03 -8.42
C TRP A 114 -2.92 4.14 -8.41
N SER A 115 -3.52 4.70 -7.36
CA SER A 115 -4.98 4.78 -7.25
C SER A 115 -5.61 5.56 -8.42
N ASN A 116 -5.04 6.71 -8.81
CA ASN A 116 -5.60 7.53 -9.88
C ASN A 116 -5.49 6.85 -11.26
N LEU A 117 -4.34 6.24 -11.58
CA LEU A 117 -4.17 5.55 -12.86
C LEU A 117 -5.06 4.30 -12.95
N GLU A 118 -5.31 3.64 -11.83
CA GLU A 118 -6.19 2.48 -11.79
C GLU A 118 -7.66 2.86 -11.96
N ASP A 119 -8.11 3.94 -11.31
CA ASP A 119 -9.44 4.51 -11.51
C ASP A 119 -9.66 4.93 -12.99
N ASP A 120 -8.63 5.51 -13.63
CA ASP A 120 -8.67 5.89 -15.04
C ASP A 120 -8.73 4.65 -15.97
N ARG A 121 -8.01 3.57 -15.64
CA ARG A 121 -8.01 2.31 -16.41
C ARG A 121 -9.35 1.57 -16.30
N ASP A 122 -9.97 1.59 -15.13
CA ASP A 122 -11.26 0.93 -14.89
C ASP A 122 -12.46 1.75 -15.39
N GLY A 123 -12.21 2.93 -15.98
CA GLY A 123 -13.26 3.83 -16.48
C GLY A 123 -14.13 4.44 -15.38
N SER A 124 -13.69 4.34 -14.12
CA SER A 124 -14.37 4.84 -12.92
C SER A 124 -13.85 6.22 -12.48
N GLY A 125 -13.09 6.90 -13.35
CA GLY A 125 -12.53 8.24 -13.16
C GLY A 125 -13.60 9.32 -12.98
N GLN A 126 -14.28 9.29 -11.83
CA GLN A 126 -15.21 10.30 -11.38
C GLN A 126 -14.41 11.43 -10.71
N ASP A 127 -14.84 12.68 -10.92
CA ASP A 127 -14.17 13.84 -10.32
C ASP A 127 -14.08 13.69 -8.80
N ARG A 128 -12.86 13.67 -8.26
CA ARG A 128 -12.64 13.59 -6.81
C ARG A 128 -13.04 14.92 -6.18
N MET A 129 -13.93 14.87 -5.20
CA MET A 129 -14.33 16.05 -4.43
C MET A 129 -13.38 16.25 -3.25
N LEU A 130 -12.45 17.19 -3.38
CA LEU A 130 -11.65 17.65 -2.24
C LEU A 130 -12.56 18.45 -1.29
N ALA A 131 -12.62 18.02 -0.03
CA ALA A 131 -13.47 18.58 1.02
C ALA A 131 -14.98 18.66 0.67
N GLY A 132 -15.48 17.78 -0.20
CA GLY A 132 -16.90 17.73 -0.58
C GLY A 132 -17.42 18.95 -1.37
N SER A 133 -16.54 19.89 -1.77
CA SER A 133 -16.94 21.16 -2.40
C SER A 133 -16.21 21.44 -3.71
N ILE A 134 -14.94 21.02 -3.83
CA ILE A 134 -14.14 21.30 -5.03
C ILE A 134 -13.93 20.01 -5.81
N ARG A 135 -14.55 19.92 -6.99
CA ARG A 135 -14.31 18.85 -7.96
C ARG A 135 -12.97 19.12 -8.63
N LEU A 136 -11.97 18.30 -8.34
CA LEU A 136 -10.71 18.34 -9.06
C LEU A 136 -10.68 17.25 -10.13
N PRO A 137 -10.29 17.60 -11.37
CA PRO A 137 -10.18 16.62 -12.45
C PRO A 137 -9.16 15.56 -12.08
N ASN A 138 -9.58 14.29 -12.15
CA ASN A 138 -8.83 13.12 -11.70
C ASN A 138 -7.39 13.08 -12.26
N LYS A 139 -7.21 13.55 -13.50
CA LYS A 139 -5.91 13.55 -14.20
C LYS A 139 -4.87 14.50 -13.62
N ILE A 140 -5.29 15.61 -12.99
CA ILE A 140 -4.36 16.63 -12.46
C ILE A 140 -4.01 16.35 -11.00
N MET A 141 -4.87 15.63 -10.28
CA MET A 141 -4.69 15.27 -8.88
C MET A 141 -3.31 14.65 -8.54
N PRO A 142 -2.79 13.65 -9.26
CA PRO A 142 -1.48 13.07 -8.93
C PRO A 142 -0.32 14.05 -9.14
N MET A 143 -0.39 14.91 -10.17
CA MET A 143 0.61 15.95 -10.39
C MET A 143 0.56 17.04 -9.33
N LEU A 144 -0.64 17.43 -8.90
CA LEU A 144 -0.82 18.39 -7.80
C LEU A 144 -0.27 17.83 -6.49
N ALA A 145 -0.54 16.55 -6.19
CA ALA A 145 0.00 15.89 -5.02
C ALA A 145 1.54 15.84 -5.05
N LEU A 146 2.14 15.50 -6.20
CA LEU A 146 3.59 15.53 -6.35
C LEU A 146 4.16 16.94 -6.11
N LEU A 147 3.57 17.96 -6.71
CA LEU A 147 3.99 19.35 -6.52
C LEU A 147 3.87 19.77 -5.04
N PHE A 148 2.77 19.39 -4.39
CA PHE A 148 2.53 19.66 -2.98
C PHE A 148 3.58 18.98 -2.08
N PHE A 149 3.90 17.71 -2.30
CA PHE A 149 4.91 16.99 -1.51
C PHE A 149 6.34 17.43 -1.79
N VAL A 150 6.63 17.98 -2.97
CA VAL A 150 7.93 18.56 -3.28
C VAL A 150 8.10 19.95 -2.66
N LEU A 151 7.05 20.78 -2.65
CA LEU A 151 7.11 22.15 -2.12
C LEU A 151 6.85 22.26 -0.63
N LEU A 152 5.92 21.47 -0.09
CA LEU A 152 5.47 21.62 1.30
C LEU A 152 6.34 20.82 2.27
N VAL A 153 6.92 19.71 1.83
CA VAL A 153 7.72 18.84 2.70
C VAL A 153 9.21 19.17 2.52
N PRO A 154 9.84 19.89 3.48
CA PRO A 154 11.27 20.09 3.45
C PRO A 154 12.00 18.74 3.51
N ASP A 155 13.17 18.68 2.87
CA ASP A 155 14.01 17.47 2.74
C ASP A 155 13.37 16.34 1.92
N SER A 156 12.34 16.65 1.13
CA SER A 156 11.73 15.74 0.17
C SER A 156 12.52 15.78 -1.15
N SER A 157 13.16 14.67 -1.51
CA SER A 157 13.90 14.57 -2.77
C SER A 157 12.93 14.51 -3.95
N LEU A 158 12.96 15.52 -4.82
CA LEU A 158 12.16 15.54 -6.04
C LEU A 158 12.42 14.28 -6.88
N ILE A 159 13.69 13.88 -7.01
CA ILE A 159 14.09 12.71 -7.80
C ILE A 159 13.44 11.44 -7.24
N LEU A 160 13.43 11.26 -5.92
CA LEU A 160 12.87 10.06 -5.32
C LEU A 160 11.34 10.01 -5.45
N ASN A 161 10.66 11.14 -5.25
CA ASN A 161 9.20 11.22 -5.46
C ASN A 161 8.83 11.00 -6.93
N LEU A 162 9.62 11.53 -7.87
CA LEU A 162 9.42 11.32 -9.30
C LEU A 162 9.66 9.85 -9.69
N LEU A 163 10.71 9.22 -9.15
CA LEU A 163 10.93 7.79 -9.33
C LEU A 163 9.77 6.96 -8.79
N ALA A 164 9.27 7.28 -7.58
CA ALA A 164 8.13 6.60 -6.99
C ALA A 164 6.86 6.73 -7.87
N ALA A 165 6.61 7.92 -8.42
CA ALA A 165 5.51 8.16 -9.37
C ALA A 165 5.69 7.37 -10.68
N VAL A 166 6.90 7.36 -11.24
CA VAL A 166 7.23 6.60 -12.45
C VAL A 166 7.04 5.10 -12.21
N ILE A 167 7.50 4.57 -11.07
CA ILE A 167 7.33 3.16 -10.71
C ILE A 167 5.86 2.79 -10.55
N ALA A 168 5.05 3.64 -9.91
CA ALA A 168 3.61 3.44 -9.82
C ALA A 168 2.95 3.41 -11.20
N CYS A 169 3.39 4.28 -12.11
CA CYS A 169 2.95 4.28 -13.50
C CYS A 169 3.31 2.95 -14.21
N LEU A 170 4.57 2.51 -14.14
CA LEU A 170 4.99 1.23 -14.72
C LEU A 170 4.23 0.04 -14.11
N TYR A 171 3.91 0.09 -12.83
CA TYR A 171 3.13 -0.95 -12.15
C TYR A 171 1.73 -1.08 -12.74
N VAL A 172 0.99 0.02 -12.88
CA VAL A 172 -0.39 -0.01 -13.40
C VAL A 172 -0.45 -0.40 -14.88
N TYR A 173 0.58 -0.02 -15.66
CA TYR A 173 0.72 -0.45 -17.06
C TYR A 173 1.30 -1.87 -17.22
N GLU A 174 1.50 -2.61 -16.13
CA GLU A 174 2.03 -3.99 -16.13
C GLU A 174 3.40 -4.11 -16.83
N LYS A 175 4.18 -3.02 -16.85
CA LYS A 175 5.52 -2.98 -17.47
C LYS A 175 6.64 -3.43 -16.54
N ILE A 176 6.33 -3.72 -15.28
CA ILE A 176 7.31 -4.21 -14.30
C ILE A 176 7.56 -5.70 -14.56
N PRO A 177 8.82 -6.17 -14.48
CA PRO A 177 9.12 -7.58 -14.67
C PRO A 177 8.34 -8.45 -13.68
N LYS A 178 7.72 -9.52 -14.17
CA LYS A 178 6.94 -10.49 -13.37
C LYS A 178 7.73 -11.13 -12.23
N ALA A 179 9.06 -11.03 -12.23
CA ALA A 179 9.91 -11.47 -11.13
C ALA A 179 9.70 -10.66 -9.83
N PHE A 180 9.28 -9.40 -9.93
CA PHE A 180 9.06 -8.52 -8.76
C PHE A 180 7.64 -8.62 -8.19
N LEU A 181 6.70 -9.18 -8.94
CA LEU A 181 5.31 -9.36 -8.52
C LEU A 181 5.02 -10.85 -8.35
N PRO A 182 4.97 -11.36 -7.10
CA PRO A 182 4.45 -12.68 -6.81
C PRO A 182 3.03 -12.85 -7.38
N SER A 183 2.70 -14.07 -7.84
CA SER A 183 1.32 -14.39 -8.26
C SER A 183 0.37 -14.36 -7.05
N ASP A 184 -0.93 -14.16 -7.31
CA ASP A 184 -1.98 -14.21 -6.28
C ASP A 184 -2.02 -15.58 -5.55
N GLU A 185 -1.67 -16.66 -6.24
CA GLU A 185 -1.45 -17.99 -5.64
C GLU A 185 -0.29 -18.02 -4.63
N THR A 186 0.75 -17.21 -4.84
CA THR A 186 1.88 -17.13 -3.92
C THR A 186 1.46 -16.38 -2.65
N TYR A 187 0.67 -15.31 -2.80
CA TYR A 187 0.14 -14.57 -1.66
C TYR A 187 -0.79 -15.41 -0.80
N THR A 188 -1.73 -16.12 -1.41
CA THR A 188 -2.63 -17.05 -0.67
C THR A 188 -1.86 -18.14 0.07
N ARG A 189 -0.77 -18.66 -0.50
CA ARG A 189 0.13 -19.59 0.22
C ARG A 189 0.85 -18.95 1.40
N PHE A 190 1.17 -17.65 1.33
CA PHE A 190 1.75 -16.92 2.47
C PHE A 190 0.72 -16.68 3.58
N GLU A 191 -0.52 -16.35 3.23
CA GLU A 191 -1.63 -16.18 4.18
C GLU A 191 -1.88 -17.46 5.01
N GLN A 192 -1.69 -18.63 4.41
CA GLN A 192 -1.88 -19.92 5.07
C GLN A 192 -0.78 -20.30 6.07
N LYS A 193 0.32 -19.52 6.16
CA LYS A 193 1.43 -19.87 7.05
C LYS A 193 1.15 -19.43 8.49
N SER A 194 1.47 -20.29 9.45
CA SER A 194 1.18 -20.10 10.88
C SER A 194 1.79 -18.83 11.51
N TRP A 195 2.98 -18.41 11.09
CA TRP A 195 3.59 -17.14 11.56
C TRP A 195 2.82 -15.88 11.13
N LEU A 196 2.03 -15.95 10.06
CA LEU A 196 1.17 -14.86 9.61
C LEU A 196 -0.25 -14.96 10.18
N SER A 197 -0.58 -16.04 10.92
CA SER A 197 -1.94 -16.27 11.42
C SER A 197 -2.43 -15.17 12.35
N LEU A 198 -1.53 -14.51 13.08
CA LEU A 198 -1.86 -13.38 13.95
C LEU A 198 -2.29 -12.14 13.15
N LEU A 199 -1.68 -11.90 11.99
CA LEU A 199 -2.03 -10.78 11.11
C LEU A 199 -3.28 -11.09 10.27
N THR A 200 -3.43 -12.34 9.82
CA THR A 200 -4.61 -12.75 9.03
C THR A 200 -5.88 -12.92 9.87
N GLN A 201 -5.76 -13.06 11.20
CA GLN A 201 -6.88 -13.09 12.13
C GLN A 201 -7.27 -11.69 12.65
N ALA A 202 -6.56 -10.64 12.24
CA ALA A 202 -6.89 -9.27 12.65
C ALA A 202 -8.25 -8.84 12.06
N PRO A 203 -9.07 -8.08 12.81
CA PRO A 203 -10.46 -7.77 12.44
C PRO A 203 -10.63 -6.95 11.14
N ASN A 204 -9.57 -6.29 10.66
CA ASN A 204 -9.57 -5.46 9.45
C ASN A 204 -8.72 -6.04 8.31
N TYR A 205 -8.33 -7.32 8.40
CA TYR A 205 -7.52 -7.96 7.38
C TYR A 205 -8.33 -8.23 6.10
N VAL A 206 -7.82 -7.78 4.95
CA VAL A 206 -8.43 -8.02 3.64
C VAL A 206 -7.64 -9.10 2.90
N PRO A 207 -8.19 -10.32 2.72
CA PRO A 207 -7.52 -11.41 2.02
C PRO A 207 -7.46 -11.15 0.51
N VAL A 208 -6.41 -11.67 -0.14
CA VAL A 208 -6.12 -11.42 -1.57
C VAL A 208 -7.21 -11.95 -2.52
N ASN A 209 -8.01 -12.93 -2.11
CA ASN A 209 -9.07 -13.54 -2.95
C ASN A 209 -10.48 -12.95 -2.75
N GLN A 210 -10.64 -11.81 -2.06
CA GLN A 210 -11.94 -11.16 -1.87
C GLN A 210 -12.40 -10.36 -3.11
N ASN A 211 -12.52 -11.03 -4.25
CA ASN A 211 -13.36 -10.53 -5.34
C ASN A 211 -14.84 -10.74 -4.97
N GLY A 212 -15.36 -9.94 -4.05
CA GLY A 212 -16.77 -9.94 -3.69
C GLY A 212 -17.01 -9.62 -2.22
N ALA A 213 -17.85 -8.63 -1.97
CA ALA A 213 -18.42 -8.32 -0.67
C ALA A 213 -19.25 -9.52 -0.16
N TYR A 214 -18.61 -10.47 0.51
CA TYR A 214 -19.31 -11.48 1.28
C TYR A 214 -19.42 -10.98 2.72
N LEU A 215 -20.67 -10.91 3.19
CA LEU A 215 -21.00 -10.68 4.60
C LEU A 215 -20.17 -11.64 5.47
N PRO A 216 -19.69 -11.19 6.64
CA PRO A 216 -18.94 -12.06 7.54
C PRO A 216 -19.82 -13.24 7.94
N ILE A 217 -19.58 -14.39 7.32
CA ILE A 217 -20.11 -15.65 7.81
C ILE A 217 -19.25 -15.96 9.02
N THR A 218 -19.84 -15.78 10.19
CA THR A 218 -19.24 -16.15 11.48
C THR A 218 -18.60 -17.53 11.34
N ASN A 219 -17.28 -17.58 11.43
CA ASN A 219 -16.54 -18.82 11.44
C ASN A 219 -17.03 -19.63 12.66
N PRO A 220 -17.55 -20.87 12.51
CA PRO A 220 -17.99 -21.66 13.65
C PRO A 220 -16.77 -22.30 14.33
N SER A 221 -15.83 -21.48 14.80
CA SER A 221 -14.83 -21.91 15.77
C SER A 221 -15.43 -21.72 17.16
N SER A 222 -16.19 -22.73 17.58
CA SER A 222 -16.35 -23.13 18.99
C SER A 222 -16.49 -21.98 20.00
N THR A 223 -17.66 -21.35 20.02
CA THR A 223 -18.15 -20.71 21.24
C THR A 223 -19.63 -21.01 21.33
N SER A 224 -19.99 -21.74 22.39
CA SER A 224 -21.31 -22.24 22.70
C SER A 224 -22.32 -21.11 22.79
N ALA A 225 -22.92 -20.74 21.67
CA ALA A 225 -24.08 -19.86 21.65
C ALA A 225 -25.27 -20.67 22.13
N LEU A 226 -25.59 -20.49 23.41
CA LEU A 226 -26.75 -21.02 24.11
C LEU A 226 -28.02 -20.32 23.56
N PHE A 227 -28.36 -20.60 22.31
CA PHE A 227 -29.66 -20.26 21.76
C PHE A 227 -30.65 -21.34 22.16
N VAL A 228 -31.35 -21.04 23.25
CA VAL A 228 -32.59 -21.72 23.65
C VAL A 228 -33.57 -21.59 22.50
N ASN A 229 -33.74 -22.65 21.72
CA ASN A 229 -34.85 -22.76 20.78
C ASN A 229 -35.94 -23.62 21.41
N THR A 230 -36.88 -22.95 22.08
CA THR A 230 -38.15 -23.51 22.49
C THR A 230 -39.02 -23.76 21.26
N SER A 231 -39.14 -25.01 20.83
CA SER A 231 -40.39 -25.53 20.25
C SER A 231 -40.34 -27.06 20.10
N ASN A 232 -41.11 -27.72 20.95
CA ASN A 232 -41.52 -29.11 20.80
C ASN A 232 -42.33 -29.30 19.51
N ARG A 233 -41.90 -30.21 18.64
CA ARG A 233 -42.83 -31.08 17.88
C ARG A 233 -42.11 -32.34 17.33
N PRO A 234 -42.62 -33.55 17.58
CA PRO A 234 -42.11 -34.77 16.93
C PRO A 234 -42.95 -35.08 15.67
N ASN A 235 -42.30 -35.40 14.54
CA ASN A 235 -42.60 -36.60 13.74
C ASN A 235 -41.80 -36.70 12.42
N ASN A 236 -41.25 -37.89 12.21
CA ASN A 236 -41.21 -38.72 11.00
C ASN A 236 -40.62 -38.17 9.67
N GLY A 237 -39.38 -38.61 9.41
CA GLY A 237 -38.98 -39.36 8.21
C GLY A 237 -39.23 -38.77 6.82
N ALA A 238 -38.17 -38.20 6.21
CA ALA A 238 -37.79 -38.44 4.81
C ALA A 238 -36.43 -37.78 4.50
N THR A 239 -35.53 -38.60 3.94
CA THR A 239 -34.32 -38.30 3.14
C THR A 239 -33.84 -36.85 2.99
N SER A 240 -32.63 -36.62 3.50
CA SER A 240 -31.83 -35.39 3.45
C SER A 240 -31.29 -35.04 2.05
N LEU A 241 -31.82 -33.97 1.46
CA LEU A 241 -31.07 -33.07 0.58
C LEU A 241 -30.91 -31.76 1.35
N ASN A 242 -29.77 -31.63 2.01
CA ASN A 242 -29.50 -30.61 3.02
C ASN A 242 -29.15 -29.27 2.36
N SER A 243 -30.14 -28.60 1.75
CA SER A 243 -30.03 -27.20 1.33
C SER A 243 -30.40 -26.30 2.53
N ASN A 244 -29.44 -26.06 3.42
CA ASN A 244 -29.61 -25.15 4.55
C ASN A 244 -29.55 -23.68 4.10
N PHE A 245 -30.58 -23.26 3.36
CA PHE A 245 -30.96 -21.85 3.23
C PHE A 245 -32.49 -21.78 3.33
N PRO A 246 -33.07 -21.25 4.42
CA PRO A 246 -34.52 -21.28 4.66
C PRO A 246 -35.28 -20.19 3.88
N GLY A 247 -34.88 -19.92 2.65
CA GLY A 247 -35.52 -18.92 1.79
C GLY A 247 -35.29 -19.20 0.31
N GLN A 248 -36.35 -19.35 -0.47
CA GLN A 248 -36.24 -19.35 -1.93
C GLN A 248 -36.07 -17.90 -2.39
N GLY A 249 -34.87 -17.54 -2.87
CA GLY A 249 -34.62 -16.22 -3.44
C GLY A 249 -35.38 -16.03 -4.74
N TYR A 250 -36.30 -15.07 -4.77
CA TYR A 250 -36.97 -14.62 -6.00
C TYR A 250 -36.16 -13.51 -6.68
N ARG A 251 -36.05 -13.56 -8.02
CA ARG A 251 -35.48 -12.44 -8.80
C ARG A 251 -36.53 -11.33 -8.94
N LEU A 252 -36.13 -10.10 -8.60
CA LEU A 252 -36.92 -8.91 -8.89
C LEU A 252 -37.05 -8.76 -10.42
N GLY A 253 -38.28 -8.83 -10.94
CA GLY A 253 -38.59 -8.72 -12.37
C GLY A 253 -39.34 -9.91 -12.98
N SER A 254 -39.69 -10.95 -12.22
CA SER A 254 -40.63 -11.98 -12.67
C SER A 254 -42.07 -11.58 -12.34
N SER A 255 -42.65 -10.72 -13.17
CA SER A 255 -44.10 -10.49 -13.29
C SER A 255 -44.43 -10.31 -14.75
#